data_AF-A0A8T0A0X4-F1
#
_entry.id   AF-A0A8T0A0X4-F1
#
_cell.length_a   1.000
_cell.length_b   1.000
_cell.length_c   1.000
_cell.angle_alpha   90.00
_cell.angle_beta   90.00
_cell.angle_gamma   90.00
#
_symmetry.space_group_name_H-M   'P 1'
#
loop_
_entity.id
_entity.type
_entity.pdbx_description
1 polymer ?
#
loop_
_entity_poly.entity_id
_entity_poly.type
_entity_poly.pdbx_seq_one_letter_code
_entity_poly.pdbx_strand_id
1 'polypeptide(L)'
;MTDVAEQKKKRTFRKFVYRGVDLEQLLELNEQQFNKLLPSRQRRKMNRGLSRKHKSLLVRLRKAKLAAPELTKPECVKTHLRDMIVLPEMVGCVLGIHSGKAYNQVEVRAEMIGHYLGEFSITYKPVKHGRPGIGATHSSRFIPLKRWLYSLLRNMSYLHRLISPLPFYCVDPTLGLTDEQKEIQKTAKDFAKKELYPFMDEWDAKKAGELGFGAIYCNEEYGGAGLGRYEAALAFEQLSGGCTSTAAYMAVHNMVPWMIDRFGNEEQKRKYIPDLAINGSKAFISGSGVSSVYLVMMRLAEGPQGPKGIFSLLMTPNMPDERKLGWCTQPTRIITFEDVMVPITNRVGELGQGFTIAMEGLNGGRINIAACSLGAAQMSLDLAISHTKVREAFGKTISQFQWTQFKLAEMAVKLITSRLLLREACLHVENDTPNASSYSAMAKMYITDESFNVINQAIQMYGGYGMLKDYPLQQYLRDCRVHQIIEGTNEILTLFT
;
A
#
# COMPACT_ATOMS: atom_id res chain seq x y z
N MET A 1 -44.79 -86.06 -8.33
CA MET A 1 -45.40 -84.82 -7.82
C MET A 1 -44.45 -84.25 -6.78
N THR A 2 -43.94 -83.08 -7.09
CA THR A 2 -43.08 -82.19 -6.29
C THR A 2 -43.82 -81.66 -5.07
N ASP A 3 -43.13 -81.52 -3.94
CA ASP A 3 -43.12 -80.28 -3.16
C ASP A 3 -42.17 -80.39 -1.95
N VAL A 4 -41.05 -79.67 -2.00
CA VAL A 4 -40.34 -79.21 -0.81
C VAL A 4 -40.05 -77.73 -1.02
N ALA A 5 -40.84 -76.90 -0.32
CA ALA A 5 -40.74 -75.46 -0.35
C ALA A 5 -39.44 -75.00 0.35
N GLU A 6 -38.57 -74.33 -0.41
CA GLU A 6 -37.26 -73.85 0.01
C GLU A 6 -37.39 -72.56 0.85
N GLN A 7 -36.83 -72.58 2.06
CA GLN A 7 -36.84 -71.46 3.02
C GLN A 7 -35.98 -70.28 2.54
N LYS A 8 -36.59 -69.10 2.38
CA LYS A 8 -35.88 -67.83 2.08
C LYS A 8 -34.92 -67.44 3.21
N LYS A 9 -33.61 -67.37 2.92
CA LYS A 9 -32.56 -66.84 3.82
C LYS A 9 -32.88 -65.40 4.27
N LYS A 10 -32.94 -65.18 5.60
CA LYS A 10 -33.06 -63.84 6.21
C LYS A 10 -31.84 -62.98 5.84
N ARG A 11 -32.08 -61.75 5.34
CA ARG A 11 -31.03 -60.75 5.07
C ARG A 11 -30.28 -60.43 6.37
N THR A 12 -28.97 -60.63 6.40
CA THR A 12 -28.09 -60.19 7.48
C THR A 12 -27.97 -58.66 7.46
N PHE A 13 -28.39 -57.99 8.53
CA PHE A 13 -28.19 -56.55 8.70
C PHE A 13 -26.69 -56.24 8.76
N ARG A 14 -26.21 -55.27 7.96
CA ARG A 14 -24.82 -54.77 8.04
C ARG A 14 -24.61 -54.14 9.43
N LYS A 15 -23.72 -54.70 10.24
CA LYS A 15 -23.25 -54.07 11.48
C LYS A 15 -22.47 -52.79 11.14
N PHE A 16 -22.70 -51.72 11.89
CA PHE A 16 -21.93 -50.49 11.73
C PHE A 16 -20.54 -50.66 12.34
N VAL A 17 -19.52 -50.36 11.54
CA VAL A 17 -18.11 -50.45 11.93
C VAL A 17 -17.48 -49.06 11.77
N TYR A 18 -16.91 -48.50 12.83
CA TYR A 18 -16.13 -47.28 12.77
C TYR A 18 -14.64 -47.62 12.77
N ARG A 19 -13.98 -47.42 11.62
CA ARG A 19 -12.53 -47.68 11.44
C ARG A 19 -12.09 -49.07 11.93
N GLY A 20 -12.89 -50.09 11.62
CA GLY A 20 -12.60 -51.49 11.97
C GLY A 20 -13.12 -51.94 13.35
N VAL A 21 -13.80 -51.08 14.10
CA VAL A 21 -14.35 -51.40 15.45
C VAL A 21 -15.88 -51.32 15.44
N ASP A 22 -16.54 -52.34 15.98
CA ASP A 22 -17.99 -52.42 16.08
C ASP A 22 -18.55 -51.46 17.15
N LEU A 23 -19.81 -51.04 17.01
CA LEU A 23 -20.42 -50.07 17.94
C LEU A 23 -20.42 -50.54 19.41
N GLU A 24 -20.65 -51.81 19.67
CA GLU A 24 -20.62 -52.39 21.02
C GLU A 24 -19.21 -52.26 21.62
N GLN A 25 -18.18 -52.61 20.83
CA GLN A 25 -16.78 -52.46 21.23
C GLN A 25 -16.41 -50.99 21.45
N LEU A 26 -16.91 -50.06 20.64
CA LEU A 26 -16.66 -48.61 20.81
C LEU A 26 -17.19 -48.06 22.14
N LEU A 27 -18.26 -48.64 22.69
CA LEU A 27 -18.82 -48.25 23.99
C LEU A 27 -17.97 -48.74 25.17
N GLU A 28 -17.18 -49.80 24.97
CA GLU A 28 -16.30 -50.39 25.97
C GLU A 28 -14.89 -49.76 26.00
N LEU A 29 -14.51 -49.03 24.93
CA LEU A 29 -13.20 -48.38 24.85
C LEU A 29 -13.05 -47.26 25.88
N ASN A 30 -11.86 -47.17 26.47
CA ASN A 30 -11.50 -46.01 27.28
C ASN A 30 -11.25 -44.76 26.39
N GLU A 31 -11.30 -43.56 26.99
CA GLU A 31 -11.16 -42.29 26.24
C GLU A 31 -9.85 -42.23 25.44
N GLN A 32 -8.74 -42.77 25.97
CA GLN A 32 -7.44 -42.76 25.30
C GLN A 32 -7.40 -43.68 24.07
N GLN A 33 -8.01 -44.86 24.15
CA GLN A 33 -8.15 -45.81 23.06
C GLN A 33 -9.06 -45.24 21.97
N PHE A 34 -10.21 -44.66 22.36
CA PHE A 34 -11.12 -44.02 21.42
C PHE A 34 -10.46 -42.82 20.70
N ASN A 35 -9.66 -42.01 21.40
CA ASN A 35 -8.96 -40.87 20.81
C ASN A 35 -7.98 -41.28 19.70
N LYS A 36 -7.37 -42.47 19.76
CA LYS A 36 -6.50 -43.00 18.70
C LYS A 36 -7.26 -43.26 17.41
N LEU A 37 -8.54 -43.63 17.50
CA LEU A 37 -9.41 -43.89 16.36
C LEU A 37 -9.87 -42.58 15.68
N LEU A 38 -9.81 -41.43 16.36
CA LEU A 38 -10.26 -40.15 15.79
C LEU A 38 -9.27 -39.56 14.76
N PRO A 39 -9.76 -38.83 13.73
CA PRO A 39 -8.90 -38.05 12.84
C PRO A 39 -8.10 -36.97 13.59
N SER A 40 -6.99 -36.51 13.00
CA SER A 40 -6.03 -35.59 13.64
C SER A 40 -6.65 -34.30 14.21
N ARG A 41 -7.72 -33.78 13.62
CA ARG A 41 -8.42 -32.57 14.12
C ARG A 41 -9.19 -32.85 15.40
N GLN A 42 -10.02 -33.89 15.43
CA GLN A 42 -10.82 -34.29 16.58
C GLN A 42 -9.96 -34.83 17.71
N ARG A 43 -8.93 -35.62 17.39
CA ARG A 43 -7.95 -36.13 18.36
C ARG A 43 -7.24 -35.01 19.13
N ARG A 44 -6.82 -33.93 18.44
CA ARG A 44 -6.22 -32.75 19.10
C ARG A 44 -7.17 -32.10 20.10
N LYS A 45 -8.47 -32.03 19.79
CA LYS A 45 -9.46 -31.49 20.72
C LYS A 45 -9.68 -32.41 21.91
N MET A 46 -9.80 -33.72 21.69
CA MET A 46 -9.97 -34.68 22.79
C MET A 46 -8.74 -34.74 23.71
N ASN A 47 -7.53 -34.63 23.16
CA ASN A 47 -6.28 -34.58 23.95
C ASN A 47 -6.18 -33.32 24.83
N ARG A 48 -6.80 -32.21 24.44
CA ARG A 48 -6.91 -30.99 25.28
C ARG A 48 -7.97 -31.13 26.38
N GLY A 49 -8.78 -32.17 26.31
CA GLY A 49 -9.89 -32.43 27.22
C GLY A 49 -11.18 -31.69 26.85
N LEU A 50 -12.31 -32.28 27.25
CA LEU A 50 -13.62 -31.67 27.11
C LEU A 50 -13.86 -30.62 28.20
N SER A 51 -14.24 -29.40 27.81
CA SER A 51 -14.58 -28.34 28.77
C SER A 51 -15.77 -28.74 29.66
N ARG A 52 -15.97 -28.05 30.79
CA ARG A 52 -17.14 -28.21 31.66
C ARG A 52 -18.50 -28.21 30.93
N LYS A 53 -18.68 -27.35 29.91
CA LYS A 53 -19.93 -27.29 29.12
C LYS A 53 -20.21 -28.56 28.32
N HIS A 54 -19.18 -29.11 27.67
CA HIS A 54 -19.24 -30.38 26.94
C HIS A 54 -19.61 -31.55 27.88
N LYS A 55 -18.95 -31.64 29.05
CA LYS A 55 -19.27 -32.65 30.06
C LYS A 55 -20.71 -32.53 30.59
N SER A 56 -21.18 -31.30 30.83
CA SER A 56 -22.57 -31.04 31.25
C SER A 56 -23.60 -31.49 30.21
N LEU A 57 -23.30 -31.34 28.92
CA LEU A 57 -24.17 -31.85 27.85
C LEU A 57 -24.28 -33.39 27.90
N LEU A 58 -23.16 -34.09 28.08
CA LEU A 58 -23.16 -35.56 28.18
C LEU A 58 -24.01 -36.05 29.36
N VAL A 59 -23.89 -35.40 30.53
CA VAL A 59 -24.73 -35.72 31.71
C VAL A 59 -26.22 -35.54 31.40
N ARG A 60 -26.60 -34.45 30.72
CA ARG A 60 -27.99 -34.20 30.31
C ARG A 60 -28.50 -35.24 29.32
N LEU A 61 -27.66 -35.67 28.37
CA LEU A 61 -28.01 -36.71 27.41
C LEU A 61 -28.20 -38.07 28.08
N ARG A 62 -27.30 -38.45 29.00
CA ARG A 62 -27.45 -39.68 29.79
C ARG A 62 -28.76 -39.67 30.60
N LYS A 63 -29.08 -38.54 31.25
CA LYS A 63 -30.33 -38.39 31.99
C LYS A 63 -31.56 -38.53 31.10
N ALA A 64 -31.55 -37.91 29.91
CA ALA A 64 -32.65 -38.02 28.96
C ALA A 64 -32.82 -39.45 28.43
N LYS A 65 -31.72 -40.17 28.19
CA LYS A 65 -31.74 -41.56 27.73
C LYS A 65 -32.25 -42.53 28.79
N LEU A 66 -31.93 -42.31 30.07
CA LEU A 66 -32.41 -43.12 31.20
C LEU A 66 -33.89 -42.85 31.54
N ALA A 67 -34.38 -41.63 31.30
CA ALA A 67 -35.77 -41.26 31.58
C ALA A 67 -36.76 -41.72 30.50
N ALA A 68 -36.28 -42.23 29.36
CA ALA A 68 -37.11 -42.66 28.25
C ALA A 68 -37.71 -44.06 28.52
N PRO A 69 -39.03 -44.27 28.40
CA PRO A 69 -39.66 -45.58 28.42
C PRO A 69 -39.06 -46.53 27.37
N GLU A 70 -39.05 -47.85 27.66
CA GLU A 70 -38.57 -48.86 26.72
C GLU A 70 -39.22 -48.68 25.33
N LEU A 71 -38.40 -48.74 24.28
CA LEU A 71 -38.77 -48.56 22.86
C LEU A 71 -39.21 -47.15 22.43
N THR A 72 -39.11 -46.14 23.30
CA THR A 72 -39.40 -44.73 22.93
C THR A 72 -38.12 -43.89 22.78
N LYS A 73 -38.18 -42.86 21.93
CA LYS A 73 -37.04 -41.96 21.70
C LYS A 73 -36.87 -41.00 22.89
N PRO A 74 -35.63 -40.74 23.37
CA PRO A 74 -35.37 -39.78 24.43
C PRO A 74 -35.85 -38.34 24.09
N GLU A 75 -36.19 -37.58 25.13
CA GLU A 75 -36.56 -36.17 24.99
C GLU A 75 -35.42 -35.35 24.36
N CYS A 76 -35.77 -34.38 23.51
CA CYS A 76 -34.81 -33.58 22.77
C CYS A 76 -34.00 -32.64 23.70
N VAL A 77 -32.68 -32.84 23.76
CA VAL A 77 -31.78 -31.99 24.53
C VAL A 77 -31.26 -30.84 23.67
N LYS A 78 -31.66 -29.60 23.97
CA LYS A 78 -31.19 -28.39 23.25
C LYS A 78 -29.77 -27.98 23.66
N THR A 79 -28.95 -27.62 22.67
CA THR A 79 -27.55 -27.20 22.86
C THR A 79 -27.06 -26.18 21.82
N HIS A 80 -26.18 -25.28 22.25
CA HIS A 80 -25.39 -24.38 21.38
C HIS A 80 -23.98 -24.91 21.08
N LEU A 81 -23.59 -26.05 21.66
CA LEU A 81 -22.24 -26.62 21.54
C LEU A 81 -22.06 -27.32 20.18
N ARG A 82 -21.92 -26.52 19.12
CA ARG A 82 -21.67 -26.99 17.75
C ARG A 82 -20.30 -27.64 17.59
N ASP A 83 -19.36 -27.31 18.48
CA ASP A 83 -18.02 -27.86 18.50
C ASP A 83 -17.92 -29.18 19.27
N MET A 84 -19.00 -29.74 19.82
CA MET A 84 -18.97 -31.06 20.44
C MET A 84 -18.72 -32.15 19.40
N ILE A 85 -17.76 -33.05 19.67
CA ILE A 85 -17.52 -34.25 18.87
C ILE A 85 -18.53 -35.31 19.29
N VAL A 86 -19.16 -35.99 18.33
CA VAL A 86 -20.08 -37.09 18.60
C VAL A 86 -19.32 -38.28 19.18
N LEU A 87 -19.63 -38.64 20.42
CA LEU A 87 -19.08 -39.78 21.12
C LEU A 87 -20.00 -41.00 20.98
N PRO A 88 -19.48 -42.24 21.13
CA PRO A 88 -20.28 -43.47 21.02
C PRO A 88 -21.49 -43.49 21.96
N GLU A 89 -21.34 -42.97 23.19
CA GLU A 89 -22.42 -42.90 24.17
C GLU A 89 -23.61 -42.00 23.75
N MET A 90 -23.39 -41.08 22.81
CA MET A 90 -24.42 -40.17 22.31
C MET A 90 -25.36 -40.84 21.32
N VAL A 91 -25.01 -42.02 20.79
CA VAL A 91 -25.84 -42.74 19.82
C VAL A 91 -27.21 -43.09 20.41
N GLY A 92 -28.26 -42.81 19.64
CA GLY A 92 -29.66 -42.96 20.05
C GLY A 92 -30.24 -41.77 20.81
N CYS A 93 -29.45 -40.73 21.10
CA CYS A 93 -29.97 -39.50 21.69
C CYS A 93 -30.56 -38.56 20.63
N VAL A 94 -31.49 -37.70 21.04
CA VAL A 94 -32.08 -36.66 20.20
C VAL A 94 -31.60 -35.29 20.66
N LEU A 95 -30.91 -34.57 19.77
CA LEU A 95 -30.26 -33.28 20.05
C LEU A 95 -30.91 -32.15 19.26
N GLY A 96 -31.24 -31.05 19.93
CA GLY A 96 -31.61 -29.80 19.29
C GLY A 96 -30.39 -28.92 19.12
N ILE A 97 -29.79 -28.88 17.94
CA ILE A 97 -28.53 -28.15 17.69
C ILE A 97 -28.85 -26.76 17.12
N HIS A 98 -28.39 -25.70 17.79
CA HIS A 98 -28.67 -24.33 17.36
C HIS A 98 -27.92 -23.95 16.08
N SER A 99 -28.66 -23.66 15.01
CA SER A 99 -28.13 -23.27 13.68
C SER A 99 -27.77 -21.79 13.56
N GLY A 100 -28.04 -20.97 14.58
CA GLY A 100 -27.93 -19.52 14.55
C GLY A 100 -29.28 -18.80 14.43
N LYS A 101 -30.32 -19.49 13.95
CA LYS A 101 -31.71 -18.98 13.90
C LYS A 101 -32.73 -19.86 14.61
N ALA A 102 -32.54 -21.19 14.56
CA ALA A 102 -33.43 -22.16 15.18
C ALA A 102 -32.67 -23.40 15.69
N TYR A 103 -33.31 -24.19 16.55
CA TYR A 103 -32.78 -25.50 16.96
C TYR A 103 -33.23 -26.57 15.97
N ASN A 104 -32.28 -27.16 15.27
CA ASN A 104 -32.53 -28.29 14.38
C ASN A 104 -32.45 -29.57 15.17
N GLN A 105 -33.52 -30.36 15.15
CA GLN A 105 -33.59 -31.65 15.84
C GLN A 105 -32.84 -32.71 15.02
N VAL A 106 -31.82 -33.32 15.63
CA VAL A 106 -30.95 -34.32 15.02
C VAL A 106 -30.94 -35.55 15.92
N GLU A 107 -31.29 -36.70 15.34
CA GLU A 107 -31.13 -38.00 15.97
C GLU A 107 -29.73 -38.53 15.72
N VAL A 108 -28.98 -38.81 16.78
CA VAL A 108 -27.58 -39.24 16.68
C VAL A 108 -27.51 -40.69 16.22
N ARG A 109 -27.00 -40.90 15.01
CA ARG A 109 -26.75 -42.22 14.43
C ARG A 109 -25.30 -42.63 14.62
N ALA A 110 -25.02 -43.93 14.56
CA ALA A 110 -23.67 -44.47 14.72
C ALA A 110 -22.68 -43.90 13.68
N GLU A 111 -23.16 -43.64 12.45
CA GLU A 111 -22.38 -43.00 11.37
C GLU A 111 -21.87 -41.59 11.71
N MET A 112 -22.47 -40.93 12.71
CA MET A 112 -22.08 -39.58 13.10
C MET A 112 -20.88 -39.55 14.06
N ILE A 113 -20.45 -40.71 14.58
CA ILE A 113 -19.33 -40.81 15.52
C ILE A 113 -18.07 -40.17 14.92
N GLY A 114 -17.39 -39.34 15.71
CA GLY A 114 -16.17 -38.65 15.29
C GLY A 114 -16.39 -37.38 14.46
N HIS A 115 -17.63 -37.04 14.10
CA HIS A 115 -17.97 -35.76 13.49
C HIS A 115 -18.31 -34.68 14.53
N TYR A 116 -18.28 -33.42 14.13
CA TYR A 116 -18.75 -32.32 14.97
C TYR A 116 -20.27 -32.19 14.87
N LEU A 117 -20.96 -31.99 15.99
CA LEU A 117 -22.42 -31.73 16.02
C LEU A 117 -22.84 -30.60 15.09
N GLY A 118 -22.00 -29.58 14.93
CA GLY A 118 -22.24 -28.44 14.07
C GLY A 118 -22.48 -28.80 12.60
N GLU A 119 -21.91 -29.91 12.11
CA GLU A 119 -22.03 -30.39 10.73
C GLU A 119 -23.46 -30.83 10.41
N PHE A 120 -24.16 -31.43 11.38
CA PHE A 120 -25.53 -31.92 11.21
C PHE A 120 -26.61 -30.85 11.44
N SER A 121 -26.20 -29.63 11.78
CA SER A 121 -27.09 -28.48 11.99
C SER A 121 -27.04 -27.46 10.85
N ILE A 122 -26.27 -27.74 9.80
CA ILE A 122 -26.15 -26.86 8.63
C ILE A 122 -27.49 -26.87 7.89
N THR A 123 -28.14 -25.72 7.85
CA THR A 123 -29.34 -25.53 7.04
C THR A 123 -28.88 -25.26 5.61
N TYR A 124 -29.25 -26.10 4.65
CA TYR A 124 -29.10 -25.84 3.21
C TYR A 124 -30.01 -24.70 2.70
N LYS A 125 -30.71 -24.00 3.60
CA LYS A 125 -31.29 -22.70 3.26
C LYS A 125 -30.09 -21.76 3.10
N PRO A 126 -29.76 -21.30 1.87
CA PRO A 126 -28.73 -20.29 1.72
C PRO A 126 -29.05 -19.18 2.70
N VAL A 127 -28.02 -18.68 3.39
CA VAL A 127 -28.16 -17.46 4.16
C VAL A 127 -28.54 -16.41 3.12
N LYS A 128 -29.84 -16.18 2.93
CA LYS A 128 -30.33 -14.93 2.38
C LYS A 128 -29.76 -13.92 3.35
N HIS A 129 -28.68 -13.26 2.95
CA HIS A 129 -28.28 -12.04 3.60
C HIS A 129 -29.57 -11.21 3.63
N GLY A 130 -30.11 -11.02 4.84
CA GLY A 130 -31.13 -10.00 5.00
C GLY A 130 -30.56 -8.72 4.42
N ARG A 131 -31.44 -7.82 3.95
CA ARG A 131 -31.06 -6.47 3.49
C ARG A 131 -29.83 -5.97 4.27
N PRO A 132 -28.81 -5.42 3.59
CA PRO A 132 -27.57 -5.01 4.24
C PRO A 132 -27.93 -4.18 5.48
N GLY A 133 -27.65 -4.67 6.69
CA GLY A 133 -27.93 -3.89 7.89
C GLY A 133 -28.22 -4.63 9.20
N ILE A 134 -28.62 -5.91 9.21
CA ILE A 134 -29.03 -6.56 10.47
C ILE A 134 -28.34 -7.92 10.62
N GLY A 135 -27.11 -7.90 11.14
CA GLY A 135 -26.39 -9.14 11.51
C GLY A 135 -24.87 -9.01 11.59
N ALA A 136 -24.28 -7.99 10.97
CA ALA A 136 -22.84 -7.72 11.02
C ALA A 136 -22.43 -6.66 12.07
N THR A 137 -23.34 -6.28 12.97
CA THR A 137 -23.23 -5.04 13.76
C THR A 137 -22.29 -5.07 14.97
N HIS A 138 -21.44 -6.09 15.14
CA HIS A 138 -20.37 -6.04 16.14
C HIS A 138 -18.94 -6.28 15.63
N SER A 139 -18.76 -7.07 14.57
CA SER A 139 -17.43 -7.33 13.99
C SER A 139 -17.04 -6.39 12.84
N SER A 140 -18.02 -5.72 12.22
CA SER A 140 -17.80 -4.80 11.08
C SER A 140 -18.07 -3.33 11.41
N ARG A 141 -18.38 -3.02 12.68
CA ARG A 141 -18.27 -1.64 13.15
C ARG A 141 -16.79 -1.29 13.17
N PHE A 142 -16.41 -0.22 12.46
CA PHE A 142 -15.16 0.49 12.70
C PHE A 142 -15.00 0.67 14.21
N ILE A 143 -14.09 -0.09 14.83
CA ILE A 143 -13.75 0.05 16.24
C ILE A 143 -12.88 1.30 16.29
N PRO A 144 -13.34 2.42 16.89
CA PRO A 144 -12.43 3.51 17.17
C PRO A 144 -11.39 2.93 18.12
N LEU A 145 -10.10 3.00 17.74
CA LEU A 145 -8.95 2.47 18.48
C LEU A 145 -8.80 3.03 19.91
N LYS A 146 -9.75 3.82 20.41
CA LYS A 146 -9.76 4.34 21.79
C LYS A 146 -9.85 3.24 22.84
N ARG A 147 -10.50 2.10 22.61
CA ARG A 147 -10.81 1.15 23.71
C ARG A 147 -9.76 0.07 23.97
N TRP A 148 -8.89 -0.22 23.01
CA TRP A 148 -7.87 -1.28 23.16
C TRP A 148 -6.63 -0.77 23.92
N LEU A 149 -6.29 0.51 23.75
CA LEU A 149 -5.14 1.13 24.43
C LEU A 149 -5.33 1.18 25.96
N TYR A 150 -6.56 1.44 26.46
CA TYR A 150 -6.80 1.56 27.91
C TYR A 150 -6.61 0.26 28.70
N SER A 151 -6.73 -0.92 28.07
CA SER A 151 -6.50 -2.20 28.76
C SER A 151 -5.02 -2.57 28.85
N LEU A 152 -4.19 -2.07 27.93
CA LEU A 152 -2.73 -2.28 27.92
C LEU A 152 -1.98 -1.20 28.71
N LEU A 153 -2.57 -0.01 28.85
CA LEU A 153 -1.96 1.15 29.51
C LEU A 153 -2.10 1.19 31.04
N ARG A 154 -2.63 0.13 31.68
CA ARG A 154 -2.84 0.15 33.14
C ARG A 154 -1.56 0.07 33.98
N ASN A 155 -0.38 -0.09 33.35
CA ASN A 155 0.90 -0.29 34.03
C ASN A 155 2.01 0.72 33.71
N MET A 156 1.76 1.87 33.08
CA MET A 156 2.83 2.86 32.87
C MET A 156 2.34 4.30 33.08
N SER A 157 2.73 4.86 34.22
CA SER A 157 2.48 6.24 34.67
C SER A 157 3.12 7.35 33.82
N TYR A 158 3.71 7.03 32.67
CA TYR A 158 4.46 7.97 31.83
C TYR A 158 3.70 8.52 30.61
N LEU A 159 2.55 7.94 30.22
CA LEU A 159 1.89 8.32 28.94
C LEU A 159 0.85 9.45 29.03
N HIS A 160 0.59 10.00 30.22
CA HIS A 160 -0.51 10.98 30.37
C HIS A 160 -0.23 12.34 29.71
N ARG A 161 1.01 12.62 29.28
CA ARG A 161 1.39 13.86 28.55
C ARG A 161 1.11 13.83 27.04
N LEU A 162 0.76 12.68 26.44
CA LEU A 162 0.65 12.54 24.98
C LEU A 162 -0.78 12.58 24.40
N ILE A 163 -1.82 12.70 25.23
CA ILE A 163 -3.21 12.67 24.76
C ILE A 163 -3.79 14.08 24.75
N SER A 164 -3.39 14.86 23.74
CA SER A 164 -4.20 15.94 23.20
C SER A 164 -5.21 15.34 22.20
N PRO A 165 -6.49 15.77 22.18
CA PRO A 165 -7.48 15.28 21.23
C PRO A 165 -7.31 16.00 19.89
N LEU A 166 -6.27 15.68 19.13
CA LEU A 166 -6.23 16.01 17.70
C LEU A 166 -6.95 14.90 16.92
N PRO A 167 -7.78 15.22 15.91
CA PRO A 167 -8.38 14.21 15.05
C PRO A 167 -7.25 13.41 14.39
N PHE A 168 -7.15 12.12 14.71
CA PHE A 168 -6.09 11.25 14.21
C PHE A 168 -6.20 11.13 12.69
N TYR A 169 -5.38 11.88 11.95
CA TYR A 169 -5.24 11.77 10.51
C TYR A 169 -4.30 10.61 10.21
N CYS A 170 -4.84 9.48 9.77
CA CYS A 170 -4.08 8.23 9.70
C CYS A 170 -2.98 8.21 8.63
N VAL A 171 -2.99 9.16 7.69
CA VAL A 171 -1.99 9.29 6.63
C VAL A 171 -1.09 10.51 6.84
N ASP A 172 -0.94 10.98 8.09
CA ASP A 172 -0.10 12.12 8.46
C ASP A 172 1.32 12.01 7.86
N PRO A 173 1.74 12.96 7.00
CA PRO A 173 3.05 12.95 6.37
C PRO A 173 4.19 13.23 7.35
N THR A 174 3.94 13.65 8.59
CA THR A 174 4.97 13.93 9.61
C THR A 174 5.34 12.69 10.44
N LEU A 175 4.54 11.63 10.37
CA LEU A 175 4.69 10.46 11.26
C LEU A 175 6.07 9.83 11.10
N GLY A 176 6.84 9.65 12.17
CA GLY A 176 8.15 8.99 12.15
C GLY A 176 9.33 9.86 11.72
N LEU A 177 9.13 11.16 11.50
CA LEU A 177 10.20 12.12 11.21
C LEU A 177 10.83 12.69 12.48
N THR A 178 12.11 13.11 12.39
CA THR A 178 12.77 13.92 13.42
C THR A 178 12.18 15.33 13.49
N ASP A 179 12.49 16.10 14.52
CA ASP A 179 11.95 17.46 14.67
C ASP A 179 12.50 18.43 13.61
N GLU A 180 13.78 18.29 13.24
CA GLU A 180 14.41 19.02 12.13
C GLU A 180 13.73 18.70 10.79
N GLN A 181 13.49 17.42 10.50
CA GLN A 181 12.79 16.99 9.29
C GLN A 181 11.36 17.51 9.21
N LYS A 182 10.65 17.62 10.34
CA LYS A 182 9.33 18.25 10.40
C LYS A 182 9.39 19.75 10.11
N GLU A 183 10.45 20.43 10.54
CA GLU A 183 10.64 21.85 10.26
C GLU A 183 10.88 22.10 8.77
N ILE A 184 11.75 21.30 8.14
CA ILE A 184 11.96 21.32 6.68
C ILE A 184 10.65 21.08 5.93
N GLN A 185 9.91 20.04 6.33
CA GLN A 185 8.61 19.73 5.74
C GLN A 185 7.63 20.90 5.90
N LYS A 186 7.57 21.51 7.07
CA LYS A 186 6.67 22.65 7.36
C LYS A 186 7.03 23.86 6.50
N THR A 187 8.30 24.22 6.40
CA THR A 187 8.79 25.34 5.59
C THR A 187 8.44 25.14 4.11
N ALA A 188 8.72 23.95 3.56
CA ALA A 188 8.37 23.60 2.19
C ALA A 188 6.84 23.64 1.94
N LYS A 189 6.05 23.15 2.90
CA LYS A 189 4.58 23.15 2.83
C LYS A 189 4.00 24.57 2.85
N ASP A 190 4.51 25.42 3.73
CA ASP A 190 4.05 26.81 3.86
C ASP A 190 4.38 27.60 2.59
N PHE A 191 5.55 27.38 1.99
CA PHE A 191 5.92 27.95 0.70
C PHE A 191 5.01 27.43 -0.43
N ALA A 192 4.82 26.11 -0.53
CA ALA A 192 3.97 25.51 -1.55
C ALA A 192 2.54 26.06 -1.50
N LYS A 193 2.00 26.27 -0.31
CA LYS A 193 0.65 26.81 -0.12
C LYS A 193 0.52 28.29 -0.50
N LYS A 194 1.56 29.10 -0.28
CA LYS A 194 1.52 30.55 -0.51
C LYS A 194 1.94 30.93 -1.93
N GLU A 195 2.98 30.30 -2.45
CA GLU A 195 3.67 30.74 -3.66
C GLU A 195 3.53 29.78 -4.84
N LEU A 196 3.18 28.51 -4.62
CA LEU A 196 2.98 27.55 -5.72
C LEU A 196 1.50 27.29 -6.02
N TYR A 197 0.71 26.95 -5.01
CA TYR A 197 -0.69 26.55 -5.19
C TYR A 197 -1.57 27.65 -5.81
N PRO A 198 -1.51 28.93 -5.38
CA PRO A 198 -2.34 29.99 -5.98
C PRO A 198 -1.94 30.33 -7.42
N PHE A 199 -0.69 30.02 -7.79
CA PHE A 199 -0.10 30.35 -9.08
C PHE A 199 0.20 29.11 -9.91
N MET A 200 -0.47 27.97 -9.67
CA MET A 200 -0.10 26.70 -10.29
C MET A 200 -0.27 26.67 -11.82
N ASP A 201 -1.08 27.57 -12.37
CA ASP A 201 -1.26 27.79 -13.81
C ASP A 201 -0.23 28.77 -14.40
N GLU A 202 0.49 29.49 -13.55
CA GLU A 202 1.54 30.46 -13.91
C GLU A 202 2.91 29.91 -13.53
N TRP A 203 3.97 30.36 -14.21
CA TRP A 203 5.32 29.91 -13.91
C TRP A 203 6.20 31.05 -13.41
N ASP A 204 6.76 30.89 -12.20
CA ASP A 204 7.86 31.71 -11.68
C ASP A 204 8.95 30.86 -11.02
N ALA A 205 10.04 30.59 -11.75
CA ALA A 205 11.19 29.83 -11.24
C ALA A 205 12.08 30.62 -10.26
N LYS A 206 12.03 31.96 -10.27
CA LYS A 206 13.00 32.79 -9.51
C LYS A 206 12.72 32.76 -8.01
N LYS A 207 11.44 32.85 -7.62
CA LYS A 207 11.02 32.83 -6.20
C LYS A 207 11.38 31.55 -5.45
N ALA A 208 11.42 30.41 -6.13
CA ALA A 208 11.76 29.14 -5.51
C ALA A 208 13.27 29.00 -5.22
N GLY A 209 14.12 29.65 -6.04
CA GLY A 209 15.57 29.67 -5.84
C GLY A 209 16.03 30.54 -4.67
N GLU A 210 15.37 31.67 -4.44
CA GLU A 210 15.70 32.64 -3.37
C GLU A 210 15.54 32.08 -1.94
N LEU A 211 14.82 30.95 -1.79
CA LEU A 211 14.59 30.27 -0.51
C LEU A 211 15.49 29.05 -0.28
N GLY A 212 16.51 28.84 -1.12
CA GLY A 212 17.49 27.76 -0.94
C GLY A 212 17.07 26.40 -1.50
N PHE A 213 15.92 26.29 -2.18
CA PHE A 213 15.47 25.03 -2.79
C PHE A 213 16.09 24.74 -4.18
N GLY A 214 16.97 25.62 -4.68
CA GLY A 214 17.66 25.44 -5.97
C GLY A 214 18.83 24.44 -5.90
N ALA A 215 19.43 24.25 -4.73
CA ALA A 215 20.60 23.40 -4.54
C ALA A 215 20.58 22.73 -3.14
N ILE A 216 19.50 22.03 -2.86
CA ILE A 216 19.14 21.47 -1.54
C ILE A 216 20.27 20.60 -0.98
N TYR A 217 20.84 19.71 -1.79
CA TYR A 217 21.82 18.70 -1.38
C TYR A 217 23.21 18.93 -1.97
N CYS A 218 23.53 20.19 -2.27
CA CYS A 218 24.88 20.63 -2.63
C CYS A 218 25.58 21.24 -1.42
N ASN A 219 26.90 21.20 -1.40
CA ASN A 219 27.72 21.75 -0.33
C ASN A 219 27.50 23.27 -0.14
N GLU A 220 27.41 23.70 1.13
CA GLU A 220 27.25 25.11 1.52
C GLU A 220 28.40 25.99 1.04
N GLU A 221 29.62 25.45 0.96
CA GLU A 221 30.81 26.19 0.47
C GLU A 221 30.61 26.80 -0.92
N TYR A 222 29.75 26.17 -1.73
CA TYR A 222 29.46 26.59 -3.10
C TYR A 222 28.02 27.13 -3.27
N GLY A 223 27.36 27.52 -2.17
CA GLY A 223 26.02 28.11 -2.18
C GLY A 223 24.86 27.11 -2.17
N GLY A 224 25.12 25.83 -1.87
CA GLY A 224 24.08 24.82 -1.61
C GLY A 224 23.52 24.91 -0.19
N ALA A 225 22.46 24.15 0.09
CA ALA A 225 21.81 24.14 1.41
C ALA A 225 22.36 23.05 2.36
N GLY A 226 23.29 22.19 1.91
CA GLY A 226 23.95 21.19 2.76
C GLY A 226 23.06 20.04 3.26
N LEU A 227 21.83 19.91 2.75
CA LEU A 227 20.87 18.91 3.23
C LEU A 227 21.06 17.53 2.61
N GLY A 228 20.59 16.49 3.30
CA GLY A 228 20.62 15.11 2.83
C GLY A 228 19.58 14.80 1.75
N ARG A 229 19.69 13.61 1.17
CA ARG A 229 18.74 13.12 0.15
C ARG A 229 17.35 12.87 0.75
N TYR A 230 17.30 12.49 2.02
CA TYR A 230 16.05 12.29 2.74
C TYR A 230 15.30 13.61 2.91
N GLU A 231 15.99 14.65 3.38
CA GLU A 231 15.42 15.99 3.59
C GLU A 231 14.93 16.59 2.27
N ALA A 232 15.66 16.38 1.18
CA ALA A 232 15.24 16.80 -0.16
C ALA A 232 13.94 16.12 -0.60
N ALA A 233 13.81 14.80 -0.38
CA ALA A 233 12.58 14.08 -0.70
C ALA A 233 11.38 14.58 0.12
N LEU A 234 11.58 14.91 1.41
CA LEU A 234 10.54 15.52 2.24
C LEU A 234 10.11 16.89 1.71
N ALA A 235 11.06 17.71 1.28
CA ALA A 235 10.77 19.02 0.69
C ALA A 235 9.98 18.86 -0.62
N PHE A 236 10.43 18.00 -1.53
CA PHE A 236 9.74 17.76 -2.81
C PHE A 236 8.33 17.17 -2.63
N GLU A 237 8.10 16.31 -1.62
CA GLU A 237 6.76 15.81 -1.27
C GLU A 237 5.81 16.98 -0.93
N GLN A 238 6.28 18.02 -0.23
CA GLN A 238 5.42 19.15 0.10
C GLN A 238 5.27 20.16 -1.04
N LEU A 239 6.36 20.45 -1.75
CA LEU A 239 6.36 21.39 -2.89
C LEU A 239 5.43 20.92 -4.00
N SER A 240 5.43 19.61 -4.29
CA SER A 240 4.58 19.01 -5.31
C SER A 240 3.09 19.03 -4.96
N GLY A 241 2.74 19.12 -3.67
CA GLY A 241 1.38 19.40 -3.21
C GLY A 241 0.90 20.81 -3.58
N GLY A 242 1.82 21.76 -3.84
CA GLY A 242 1.50 23.06 -4.42
C GLY A 242 1.37 22.98 -5.94
N CYS A 243 2.50 22.75 -6.62
CA CYS A 243 2.54 22.57 -8.07
C CYS A 243 3.54 21.46 -8.44
N THR A 244 3.03 20.36 -8.99
CA THR A 244 3.84 19.18 -9.31
C THR A 244 4.82 19.45 -10.45
N SER A 245 4.40 20.17 -11.49
CA SER A 245 5.28 20.56 -12.59
C SER A 245 6.49 21.38 -12.11
N THR A 246 6.26 22.42 -11.29
CA THR A 246 7.35 23.27 -10.76
C THR A 246 8.25 22.50 -9.80
N ALA A 247 7.68 21.68 -8.90
CA ALA A 247 8.47 20.84 -7.99
C ALA A 247 9.32 19.81 -8.74
N ALA A 248 8.81 19.23 -9.82
CA ALA A 248 9.57 18.29 -10.63
C ALA A 248 10.69 18.97 -11.44
N TYR A 249 10.45 20.19 -11.95
CA TYR A 249 11.53 21.00 -12.51
C TYR A 249 12.63 21.24 -11.47
N MET A 250 12.26 21.59 -10.24
CA MET A 250 13.24 21.78 -9.16
C MET A 250 13.99 20.49 -8.83
N ALA A 251 13.32 19.34 -8.81
CA ALA A 251 13.96 18.04 -8.62
C ALA A 251 15.00 17.72 -9.69
N VAL A 252 14.68 17.95 -10.97
CA VAL A 252 15.60 17.77 -12.10
C VAL A 252 16.73 18.79 -12.04
N HIS A 253 16.39 20.05 -11.74
CA HIS A 253 17.36 21.13 -11.60
C HIS A 253 18.40 20.78 -10.55
N ASN A 254 18.00 20.32 -9.35
CA ASN A 254 18.90 19.94 -8.27
C ASN A 254 19.83 18.74 -8.61
N MET A 255 19.55 17.93 -9.63
CA MET A 255 20.47 16.85 -10.04
C MET A 255 21.72 17.39 -10.73
N VAL A 256 21.58 18.46 -11.52
CA VAL A 256 22.68 19.07 -12.27
C VAL A 256 23.77 19.65 -11.34
N PRO A 257 23.48 20.53 -10.36
CA PRO A 257 24.49 21.08 -9.47
C PRO A 257 25.09 20.02 -8.57
N TRP A 258 24.35 18.96 -8.19
CA TRP A 258 24.94 17.85 -7.43
C TRP A 258 25.95 17.03 -8.23
N MET A 259 25.69 16.77 -9.52
CA MET A 259 26.68 16.09 -10.36
C MET A 259 27.96 16.94 -10.51
N ILE A 260 27.82 18.27 -10.56
CA ILE A 260 28.95 19.19 -10.57
C ILE A 260 29.67 19.19 -9.21
N ASP A 261 28.95 19.28 -8.10
CA ASP A 261 29.52 19.28 -6.74
C ASP A 261 30.26 17.96 -6.43
N ARG A 262 29.71 16.83 -6.90
CA ARG A 262 30.26 15.50 -6.64
C ARG A 262 31.44 15.13 -7.53
N PHE A 263 31.39 15.47 -8.83
CA PHE A 263 32.34 14.98 -9.84
C PHE A 263 33.11 16.09 -10.57
N GLY A 264 32.73 17.35 -10.37
CA GLY A 264 33.41 18.50 -10.96
C GLY A 264 34.68 18.86 -10.19
N ASN A 265 35.62 19.50 -10.88
CA ASN A 265 36.80 20.11 -10.26
C ASN A 265 36.44 21.45 -9.59
N GLU A 266 37.35 22.00 -8.78
CA GLU A 266 37.08 23.24 -8.01
C GLU A 266 36.73 24.45 -8.88
N GLU A 267 37.35 24.58 -10.06
CA GLU A 267 37.02 25.64 -11.00
C GLU A 267 35.60 25.48 -11.55
N GLN A 268 35.18 24.24 -11.84
CA GLN A 268 33.85 23.93 -12.33
C GLN A 268 32.75 24.16 -11.28
N LYS A 269 32.98 23.77 -10.03
CA LYS A 269 32.02 24.00 -8.93
C LYS A 269 31.74 25.49 -8.75
N ARG A 270 32.79 26.31 -8.75
CA ARG A 270 32.68 27.77 -8.62
C ARG A 270 32.07 28.45 -9.86
N LYS A 271 32.28 27.88 -11.05
CA LYS A 271 31.91 28.48 -12.33
C LYS A 271 30.55 28.04 -12.87
N TYR A 272 30.16 26.78 -12.70
CA TYR A 272 29.01 26.19 -13.41
C TYR A 272 27.82 25.82 -12.55
N ILE A 273 27.93 25.80 -11.23
CA ILE A 273 26.71 26.04 -10.44
C ILE A 273 25.98 27.30 -10.98
N PRO A 274 26.73 28.29 -11.52
CA PRO A 274 26.17 29.41 -12.31
C PRO A 274 26.50 29.54 -13.84
N ASP A 275 26.26 28.55 -14.75
CA ASP A 275 25.96 28.70 -16.25
C ASP A 275 26.89 27.99 -17.34
N LEU A 276 26.39 27.47 -18.52
CA LEU A 276 26.96 27.52 -19.95
C LEU A 276 27.32 26.29 -20.88
N ALA A 277 27.25 26.45 -22.28
CA ALA A 277 27.03 25.65 -23.62
C ALA A 277 27.98 24.67 -24.41
N ILE A 278 27.47 23.77 -25.37
CA ILE A 278 28.10 22.75 -26.38
C ILE A 278 27.20 22.16 -27.55
N ASN A 279 27.58 21.03 -28.26
CA ASN A 279 27.24 20.55 -29.64
C ASN A 279 26.61 19.11 -29.93
N GLY A 280 25.71 18.83 -30.93
CA GLY A 280 24.83 17.63 -31.07
C GLY A 280 23.29 17.90 -31.12
N SER A 281 22.38 16.96 -30.78
CA SER A 281 20.98 17.34 -30.43
C SER A 281 20.37 16.45 -29.34
N LYS A 282 19.47 17.01 -28.51
CA LYS A 282 18.81 16.37 -27.37
C LYS A 282 17.34 16.76 -27.30
N ALA A 283 16.46 15.80 -27.11
CA ALA A 283 15.01 16.02 -27.03
C ALA A 283 14.51 15.95 -25.58
N PHE A 284 13.35 16.56 -25.32
CA PHE A 284 12.62 16.52 -24.04
C PHE A 284 13.38 17.06 -22.83
N ILE A 285 14.12 18.15 -23.02
CA ILE A 285 14.93 18.73 -21.95
C ILE A 285 14.10 19.70 -21.12
N SER A 286 13.77 19.29 -19.90
CA SER A 286 13.11 20.12 -18.89
C SER A 286 13.95 21.35 -18.53
N GLY A 287 13.33 22.51 -18.47
CA GLY A 287 14.02 23.78 -18.19
C GLY A 287 14.66 24.44 -19.41
N SER A 288 14.54 23.83 -20.59
CA SER A 288 15.25 24.32 -21.76
C SER A 288 14.90 25.76 -22.14
N GLY A 289 15.95 26.52 -22.47
CA GLY A 289 16.12 27.97 -22.58
C GLY A 289 15.45 28.87 -21.53
N VAL A 290 15.35 28.38 -20.29
CA VAL A 290 15.34 29.22 -19.08
C VAL A 290 16.50 28.81 -18.16
N SER A 291 16.86 27.52 -18.13
CA SER A 291 18.05 27.04 -17.47
C SER A 291 19.28 27.67 -18.07
N SER A 292 20.17 28.11 -17.19
CA SER A 292 21.47 28.65 -17.55
C SER A 292 22.55 27.57 -17.65
N VAL A 293 22.31 26.36 -17.13
CA VAL A 293 23.26 25.23 -17.17
C VAL A 293 22.54 23.98 -17.66
N TYR A 294 23.20 23.19 -18.50
CA TYR A 294 22.72 21.85 -18.89
C TYR A 294 23.87 20.86 -18.79
N LEU A 295 23.72 19.79 -18.02
CA LEU A 295 24.67 18.70 -18.10
C LEU A 295 24.28 17.77 -19.26
N VAL A 296 25.17 17.60 -20.24
CA VAL A 296 24.89 16.80 -21.42
C VAL A 296 25.87 15.64 -21.57
N MET A 297 25.28 14.46 -21.71
CA MET A 297 25.98 13.21 -22.00
C MET A 297 26.25 13.07 -23.50
N MET A 298 27.53 12.91 -23.85
CA MET A 298 28.08 12.93 -25.21
C MET A 298 28.98 11.74 -25.48
N ARG A 299 29.28 11.50 -26.76
CA ARG A 299 30.24 10.49 -27.23
C ARG A 299 31.18 11.14 -28.22
N LEU A 300 32.47 10.81 -28.15
CA LEU A 300 33.44 11.21 -29.18
C LEU A 300 33.14 10.46 -30.47
N ALA A 301 33.26 11.13 -31.63
CA ALA A 301 32.97 10.53 -32.94
C ALA A 301 33.80 9.25 -33.18
N GLU A 302 35.05 9.21 -32.69
CA GLU A 302 35.97 8.07 -32.79
C GLU A 302 36.02 7.22 -31.50
N GLY A 303 35.12 7.45 -30.54
CA GLY A 303 35.13 6.76 -29.24
C GLY A 303 34.55 5.34 -29.27
N PRO A 304 34.86 4.49 -28.27
CA PRO A 304 34.34 3.13 -28.20
C PRO A 304 32.81 3.14 -28.11
N GLN A 305 32.14 2.17 -28.75
CA GLN A 305 30.69 1.99 -28.62
C GLN A 305 30.29 1.57 -27.20
N GLY A 306 29.05 1.86 -26.82
CA GLY A 306 28.49 1.50 -25.50
C GLY A 306 28.82 2.50 -24.36
N PRO A 307 28.54 2.14 -23.10
CA PRO A 307 28.66 3.02 -21.93
C PRO A 307 30.03 3.67 -21.72
N LYS A 308 31.11 2.93 -21.98
CA LYS A 308 32.49 3.39 -21.76
C LYS A 308 32.95 4.52 -22.68
N GLY A 309 32.21 4.80 -23.75
CA GLY A 309 32.50 5.92 -24.66
C GLY A 309 31.77 7.22 -24.32
N ILE A 310 30.96 7.22 -23.26
CA ILE A 310 30.14 8.38 -22.87
C ILE A 310 30.92 9.26 -21.89
N PHE A 311 30.89 10.57 -22.11
CA PHE A 311 31.43 11.58 -21.20
C PHE A 311 30.42 12.72 -21.00
N SER A 312 30.62 13.56 -19.99
CA SER A 312 29.67 14.61 -19.62
C SER A 312 30.30 16.00 -19.70
N LEU A 313 29.53 16.98 -20.15
CA LEU A 313 29.96 18.37 -20.28
C LEU A 313 28.79 19.33 -20.01
N LEU A 314 29.06 20.58 -19.65
CA LEU A 314 28.06 21.59 -19.23
C LEU A 314 27.62 22.53 -20.38
N MET A 315 26.34 23.00 -20.40
CA MET A 315 25.72 23.82 -21.48
C MET A 315 24.81 25.08 -21.19
N THR A 316 24.42 25.90 -22.23
CA THR A 316 23.38 26.95 -22.41
C THR A 316 22.91 26.96 -23.89
N PRO A 317 21.67 26.60 -24.21
CA PRO A 317 21.10 26.72 -25.55
C PRO A 317 19.83 27.59 -25.60
N ASN A 318 19.41 27.92 -26.83
CA ASN A 318 18.32 28.86 -27.13
C ASN A 318 17.43 28.33 -28.27
N MET A 319 16.17 27.97 -27.99
CA MET A 319 15.14 27.49 -28.95
C MET A 319 13.72 27.73 -28.39
N PRO A 320 12.61 27.58 -29.17
CA PRO A 320 11.22 27.77 -28.72
C PRO A 320 10.54 26.54 -28.04
N ASP A 321 9.41 26.75 -27.37
CA ASP A 321 8.73 25.79 -26.47
C ASP A 321 7.87 24.70 -27.16
N GLU A 322 7.90 23.48 -26.62
CA GLU A 322 7.00 22.36 -26.96
C GLU A 322 5.66 22.42 -26.22
N ARG A 323 4.55 22.11 -26.92
CA ARG A 323 3.21 21.97 -26.31
C ARG A 323 3.02 20.58 -25.72
N LYS A 324 2.67 20.51 -24.42
CA LYS A 324 2.56 19.26 -23.64
C LYS A 324 1.17 19.07 -23.02
N LEU A 325 0.83 17.83 -22.66
CA LEU A 325 -0.40 17.48 -21.93
C LEU A 325 -0.34 17.95 -20.47
N GLY A 326 0.77 17.70 -19.78
CA GLY A 326 1.07 18.13 -18.42
C GLY A 326 2.49 18.67 -18.34
N TRP A 327 2.92 19.07 -17.15
CA TRP A 327 4.19 19.78 -16.94
C TRP A 327 4.27 21.08 -17.76
N CYS A 328 3.16 21.81 -17.83
CA CYS A 328 3.05 23.00 -18.69
C CYS A 328 3.82 24.21 -18.13
N THR A 329 4.10 24.22 -16.82
CA THR A 329 4.89 25.29 -16.16
C THR A 329 6.38 25.07 -16.28
N GLN A 330 6.86 24.12 -17.09
CA GLN A 330 8.28 24.02 -17.41
C GLN A 330 8.45 23.94 -18.92
N PRO A 331 9.46 24.60 -19.49
CA PRO A 331 9.69 24.62 -20.91
C PRO A 331 10.37 23.30 -21.25
N THR A 332 9.92 22.71 -22.34
CA THR A 332 10.53 21.50 -22.85
C THR A 332 10.84 21.78 -24.30
N ARG A 333 12.09 21.53 -24.70
CA ARG A 333 12.56 21.87 -26.05
C ARG A 333 13.44 20.76 -26.57
N ILE A 334 13.47 20.61 -27.88
CA ILE A 334 14.61 20.01 -28.55
C ILE A 334 15.73 21.04 -28.54
N ILE A 335 16.87 20.62 -28.03
CA ILE A 335 18.09 21.38 -28.09
C ILE A 335 18.89 20.80 -29.25
N THR A 336 19.02 21.57 -30.32
CA THR A 336 20.00 21.29 -31.38
C THR A 336 21.23 22.10 -31.07
N PHE A 337 22.36 21.56 -31.48
CA PHE A 337 23.63 22.21 -31.35
C PHE A 337 24.45 21.93 -32.61
N GLU A 338 24.89 23.02 -33.25
CA GLU A 338 25.67 23.03 -34.48
C GLU A 338 26.96 23.82 -34.24
N ASP A 339 28.12 23.20 -34.49
CA ASP A 339 29.49 23.74 -34.28
C ASP A 339 29.78 24.56 -32.99
N VAL A 340 29.06 24.29 -31.90
CA VAL A 340 29.29 24.86 -30.57
C VAL A 340 30.60 24.37 -29.94
N MET A 341 31.53 25.30 -29.80
CA MET A 341 32.86 25.11 -29.22
C MET A 341 32.86 25.22 -27.71
N VAL A 342 33.51 24.27 -27.02
CA VAL A 342 33.45 24.17 -25.56
C VAL A 342 34.79 23.86 -24.95
N PRO A 343 35.21 24.62 -23.92
CA PRO A 343 36.45 24.35 -23.24
C PRO A 343 36.46 22.94 -22.64
N ILE A 344 37.58 22.23 -22.81
CA ILE A 344 37.75 20.88 -22.22
C ILE A 344 37.66 20.92 -20.69
N THR A 345 37.92 22.08 -20.09
CA THR A 345 37.74 22.40 -18.67
C THR A 345 36.28 22.32 -18.22
N ASN A 346 35.29 22.16 -19.10
CA ASN A 346 33.88 21.98 -18.76
C ASN A 346 33.50 20.49 -18.60
N ARG A 347 34.45 19.57 -18.80
CA ARG A 347 34.22 18.13 -18.69
C ARG A 347 34.08 17.72 -17.24
N VAL A 348 32.89 17.25 -16.85
CA VAL A 348 32.66 16.72 -15.51
C VAL A 348 33.09 15.25 -15.50
N GLY A 349 34.04 14.92 -14.61
CA GLY A 349 34.72 13.64 -14.56
C GLY A 349 35.72 13.38 -15.70
N GLU A 350 36.27 12.16 -15.71
CA GLU A 350 37.20 11.67 -16.72
C GLU A 350 36.48 11.16 -17.98
N LEU A 351 37.25 10.99 -19.08
CA LEU A 351 36.73 10.36 -20.29
C LEU A 351 36.21 8.96 -19.98
N GLY A 352 35.00 8.66 -20.47
CA GLY A 352 34.33 7.38 -20.27
C GLY A 352 33.55 7.25 -18.96
N GLN A 353 33.58 8.25 -18.07
CA GLN A 353 32.81 8.26 -16.83
C GLN A 353 31.38 8.82 -16.97
N GLY A 354 31.02 9.40 -18.11
CA GLY A 354 29.73 10.08 -18.27
C GLY A 354 28.52 9.17 -18.04
N PHE A 355 28.62 7.90 -18.45
CA PHE A 355 27.54 6.94 -18.16
C PHE A 355 27.42 6.63 -16.67
N THR A 356 28.55 6.46 -15.96
CA THR A 356 28.55 6.22 -14.51
C THR A 356 27.94 7.41 -13.76
N ILE A 357 28.34 8.63 -14.13
CA ILE A 357 27.77 9.87 -13.57
C ILE A 357 26.26 9.93 -13.79
N ALA A 358 25.78 9.59 -14.99
CA ALA A 358 24.35 9.51 -15.28
C ALA A 358 23.64 8.49 -14.39
N MET A 359 24.21 7.28 -14.24
CA MET A 359 23.61 6.22 -13.43
C MET A 359 23.56 6.57 -11.93
N GLU A 360 24.60 7.20 -11.40
CA GLU A 360 24.61 7.64 -9.99
C GLU A 360 23.57 8.72 -9.72
N GLY A 361 23.35 9.64 -10.68
CA GLY A 361 22.29 10.63 -10.56
C GLY A 361 20.88 10.07 -10.64
N LEU A 362 20.66 9.00 -11.42
CA LEU A 362 19.33 8.40 -11.58
C LEU A 362 18.75 7.87 -10.27
N ASN A 363 19.57 7.37 -9.34
CA ASN A 363 19.08 6.91 -8.04
C ASN A 363 18.43 8.05 -7.25
N GLY A 364 19.06 9.23 -7.26
CA GLY A 364 18.50 10.46 -6.68
C GLY A 364 17.28 10.98 -7.46
N GLY A 365 17.33 10.98 -8.79
CA GLY A 365 16.22 11.41 -9.64
C GLY A 365 14.95 10.58 -9.42
N ARG A 366 15.10 9.26 -9.31
CA ARG A 366 14.02 8.29 -9.02
C ARG A 366 13.29 8.60 -7.72
N ILE A 367 14.03 8.80 -6.61
CA ILE A 367 13.40 9.10 -5.31
C ILE A 367 12.76 10.50 -5.31
N ASN A 368 13.33 11.49 -6.01
CA ASN A 368 12.76 12.82 -6.10
C ASN A 368 11.44 12.84 -6.90
N ILE A 369 11.37 12.14 -8.04
CA ILE A 369 10.14 12.03 -8.84
C ILE A 369 9.08 11.18 -8.12
N ALA A 370 9.49 10.14 -7.40
CA ALA A 370 8.60 9.40 -6.53
C ALA A 370 7.98 10.31 -5.45
N ALA A 371 8.80 11.15 -4.79
CA ALA A 371 8.33 12.14 -3.82
C ALA A 371 7.35 13.15 -4.43
N CYS A 372 7.64 13.66 -5.63
CA CYS A 372 6.73 14.57 -6.34
C CYS A 372 5.37 13.93 -6.64
N SER A 373 5.36 12.64 -6.98
CA SER A 373 4.13 11.89 -7.23
C SER A 373 3.32 11.71 -5.95
N LEU A 374 4.00 11.38 -4.85
CA LEU A 374 3.40 11.17 -3.55
C LEU A 374 2.74 12.44 -3.02
N GLY A 375 3.38 13.60 -3.18
CA GLY A 375 2.82 14.88 -2.75
C GLY A 375 1.56 15.28 -3.51
N ALA A 376 1.56 15.09 -4.84
CA ALA A 376 0.37 15.30 -5.66
C ALA A 376 -0.80 14.37 -5.27
N ALA A 377 -0.50 13.10 -4.96
CA ALA A 377 -1.48 12.13 -4.48
C ALA A 377 -2.03 12.48 -3.09
N GLN A 378 -1.17 12.95 -2.17
CA GLN A 378 -1.56 13.41 -0.85
C GLN A 378 -2.54 14.60 -0.95
N MET A 379 -2.18 15.62 -1.74
CA MET A 379 -3.06 16.76 -1.96
C MET A 379 -4.38 16.36 -2.62
N SER A 380 -4.33 15.46 -3.59
CA SER A 380 -5.53 14.95 -4.26
C SER A 380 -6.46 14.19 -3.30
N LEU A 381 -5.91 13.38 -2.38
CA LEU A 381 -6.69 12.73 -1.33
C LEU A 381 -7.31 13.74 -0.36
N ASP A 382 -6.56 14.75 0.07
CA ASP A 382 -7.05 15.79 0.98
C ASP A 382 -8.19 16.61 0.37
N LEU A 383 -8.06 16.96 -0.91
CA LEU A 383 -9.10 17.61 -1.70
C LEU A 383 -10.33 16.71 -1.87
N ALA A 384 -10.15 15.42 -2.12
CA ALA A 384 -11.24 14.44 -2.21
C ALA A 384 -11.98 14.27 -0.88
N ILE A 385 -11.25 14.15 0.24
CA ILE A 385 -11.84 14.08 1.58
C ILE A 385 -12.66 15.34 1.88
N SER A 386 -12.12 16.51 1.54
CA SER A 386 -12.79 17.80 1.78
C SER A 386 -14.06 17.92 0.94
N HIS A 387 -13.98 17.63 -0.36
CA HIS A 387 -15.13 17.66 -1.27
C HIS A 387 -16.22 16.68 -0.86
N THR A 388 -15.85 15.45 -0.49
CA THR A 388 -16.83 14.42 -0.16
C THR A 388 -17.64 14.71 1.10
N LYS A 389 -17.10 15.53 2.00
CA LYS A 389 -17.80 15.99 3.22
C LYS A 389 -18.82 17.09 2.96
N VAL A 390 -18.67 17.87 1.90
CA VAL A 390 -19.55 19.02 1.60
C VAL A 390 -20.48 18.78 0.42
N ARG A 391 -20.10 17.92 -0.53
CA ARG A 391 -20.91 17.62 -1.70
C ARG A 391 -22.07 16.71 -1.34
N GLU A 392 -23.29 17.14 -1.65
CA GLU A 392 -24.50 16.35 -1.46
C GLU A 392 -25.01 15.71 -2.76
N ALA A 393 -25.51 14.49 -2.64
CA ALA A 393 -26.26 13.79 -3.68
C ALA A 393 -27.24 12.83 -3.02
N PHE A 394 -28.43 12.66 -3.58
CA PHE A 394 -29.46 11.77 -3.04
C PHE A 394 -29.77 12.03 -1.54
N GLY A 395 -29.82 13.31 -1.14
CA GLY A 395 -30.23 13.74 0.20
C GLY A 395 -29.20 13.53 1.32
N LYS A 396 -27.92 13.27 0.98
CA LYS A 396 -26.83 13.17 1.96
C LYS A 396 -25.48 13.52 1.35
N THR A 397 -24.48 13.76 2.20
CA THR A 397 -23.10 14.00 1.74
C THR A 397 -22.52 12.74 1.10
N ILE A 398 -21.70 12.92 0.06
CA ILE A 398 -21.16 11.76 -0.67
C ILE A 398 -20.20 10.90 0.18
N SER A 399 -19.64 11.47 1.26
CA SER A 399 -18.87 10.73 2.28
C SER A 399 -19.68 9.66 3.03
N GLN A 400 -21.02 9.70 2.96
CA GLN A 400 -21.92 8.72 3.59
C GLN A 400 -22.25 7.53 2.69
N PHE A 401 -21.77 7.50 1.45
CA PHE A 401 -21.89 6.32 0.60
C PHE A 401 -20.75 5.35 0.87
N GLN A 402 -21.10 4.07 1.02
CA GLN A 402 -20.14 3.02 1.35
C GLN A 402 -19.02 2.90 0.30
N TRP A 403 -19.35 3.04 -0.98
CA TRP A 403 -18.36 3.02 -2.05
C TRP A 403 -17.32 4.14 -1.90
N THR A 404 -17.75 5.36 -1.59
CA THR A 404 -16.86 6.49 -1.32
C THR A 404 -15.93 6.20 -0.13
N GLN A 405 -16.48 5.64 0.95
CA GLN A 405 -15.70 5.28 2.14
C GLN A 405 -14.63 4.23 1.82
N PHE A 406 -14.99 3.20 1.03
CA PHE A 406 -14.03 2.17 0.61
C PHE A 406 -12.94 2.75 -0.28
N LYS A 407 -13.30 3.61 -1.23
CA LYS A 407 -12.31 4.23 -2.11
C LYS A 407 -11.35 5.15 -1.37
N LEU A 408 -11.85 5.98 -0.45
CA LEU A 408 -10.99 6.81 0.40
C LEU A 408 -10.05 5.96 1.27
N ALA A 409 -10.53 4.82 1.78
CA ALA A 409 -9.70 3.89 2.54
C ALA A 409 -8.61 3.24 1.68
N GLU A 410 -8.95 2.79 0.46
CA GLU A 410 -7.98 2.25 -0.51
C GLU A 410 -6.90 3.27 -0.88
N MET A 411 -7.30 4.52 -1.16
CA MET A 411 -6.38 5.62 -1.45
C MET A 411 -5.43 5.89 -0.29
N ALA A 412 -5.94 5.90 0.95
CA ALA A 412 -5.13 6.09 2.15
C ALA A 412 -4.08 4.99 2.35
N VAL A 413 -4.45 3.72 2.11
CA VAL A 413 -3.51 2.58 2.19
C VAL A 413 -2.39 2.72 1.16
N LYS A 414 -2.74 3.03 -0.09
CA LYS A 414 -1.76 3.26 -1.16
C LYS A 414 -0.77 4.36 -0.78
N LEU A 415 -1.29 5.48 -0.28
CA LEU A 415 -0.48 6.64 0.09
C LEU A 415 0.51 6.33 1.22
N ILE A 416 0.08 5.66 2.30
CA ILE A 416 0.99 5.25 3.39
C ILE A 416 2.03 4.27 2.87
N THR A 417 1.62 3.28 2.09
CA THR A 417 2.54 2.26 1.55
C THR A 417 3.60 2.90 0.68
N SER A 418 3.19 3.80 -0.22
CA SER A 418 4.09 4.61 -1.05
C SER A 418 5.05 5.45 -0.21
N ARG A 419 4.57 6.08 0.87
CA ARG A 419 5.41 6.91 1.76
C ARG A 419 6.45 6.08 2.51
N LEU A 420 6.08 4.91 3.01
CA LEU A 420 7.01 4.02 3.70
C LEU A 420 8.10 3.54 2.73
N LEU A 421 7.72 3.13 1.52
CA LEU A 421 8.66 2.69 0.50
C LEU A 421 9.60 3.81 0.05
N LEU A 422 9.08 5.05 -0.09
CA LEU A 422 9.89 6.21 -0.44
C LEU A 422 10.99 6.45 0.59
N ARG A 423 10.62 6.45 1.87
CA ARG A 423 11.53 6.73 2.98
C ARG A 423 12.58 5.65 3.13
N GLU A 424 12.20 4.38 2.97
CA GLU A 424 13.15 3.27 2.96
C GLU A 424 14.16 3.43 1.81
N ALA A 425 13.69 3.78 0.60
CA ALA A 425 14.58 4.04 -0.52
C ALA A 425 15.51 5.24 -0.28
N CYS A 426 15.04 6.30 0.38
CA CYS A 426 15.87 7.44 0.75
C CYS A 426 17.00 7.01 1.68
N LEU A 427 16.71 6.22 2.73
CA LEU A 427 17.74 5.70 3.64
C LEU A 427 18.77 4.84 2.92
N HIS A 428 18.35 4.02 1.96
CA HIS A 428 19.27 3.20 1.18
C HIS A 428 20.18 4.01 0.27
N VAL A 429 19.66 5.07 -0.36
CA VAL A 429 20.43 5.97 -1.24
C VAL A 429 21.38 6.86 -0.43
N GLU A 430 20.93 7.38 0.72
CA GLU A 430 21.72 8.25 1.57
C GLU A 430 22.89 7.52 2.24
N ASN A 431 22.67 6.29 2.70
CA ASN A 431 23.72 5.47 3.31
C ASN A 431 24.56 4.69 2.29
N ASP A 432 24.42 4.99 0.98
CA ASP A 432 25.13 4.34 -0.14
C ASP A 432 25.14 2.80 -0.03
N THR A 433 23.99 2.23 0.30
CA THR A 433 23.89 0.78 0.51
C THR A 433 23.93 0.02 -0.82
N PRO A 434 24.39 -1.25 -0.85
CA PRO A 434 24.42 -2.05 -2.08
C PRO A 434 23.06 -2.18 -2.79
N ASN A 435 21.95 -1.98 -2.07
CA ASN A 435 20.58 -2.12 -2.58
C ASN A 435 19.97 -0.79 -3.04
N ALA A 436 20.70 0.33 -2.97
CA ALA A 436 20.19 1.67 -3.29
C ALA A 436 19.55 1.77 -4.69
N SER A 437 20.16 1.15 -5.69
CA SER A 437 19.62 1.14 -7.07
C SER A 437 18.28 0.39 -7.15
N SER A 438 18.18 -0.77 -6.49
CA SER A 438 16.94 -1.57 -6.51
C SER A 438 15.83 -0.89 -5.73
N TYR A 439 16.11 -0.36 -4.54
CA TYR A 439 15.10 0.34 -3.74
C TYR A 439 14.62 1.64 -4.40
N SER A 440 15.52 2.43 -5.00
CA SER A 440 15.11 3.63 -5.74
C SER A 440 14.26 3.29 -6.97
N ALA A 441 14.57 2.22 -7.70
CA ALA A 441 13.77 1.73 -8.82
C ALA A 441 12.39 1.21 -8.37
N MET A 442 12.33 0.37 -7.33
CA MET A 442 11.09 -0.13 -6.73
C MET A 442 10.20 1.01 -6.24
N ALA A 443 10.78 1.98 -5.53
CA ALA A 443 10.08 3.16 -5.05
C ALA A 443 9.48 3.96 -6.20
N LYS A 444 10.30 4.37 -7.20
CA LYS A 444 9.80 5.15 -8.34
C LYS A 444 8.69 4.40 -9.07
N MET A 445 8.90 3.14 -9.42
CA MET A 445 7.91 2.35 -10.16
C MET A 445 6.58 2.26 -9.41
N TYR A 446 6.61 1.78 -8.16
CA TYR A 446 5.39 1.57 -7.38
C TYR A 446 4.68 2.90 -7.04
N ILE A 447 5.45 3.90 -6.61
CA ILE A 447 4.88 5.15 -6.12
C ILE A 447 4.26 5.95 -7.26
N THR A 448 4.89 5.99 -8.44
CA THR A 448 4.32 6.73 -9.58
C THR A 448 2.99 6.11 -10.06
N ASP A 449 2.89 4.79 -10.11
CA ASP A 449 1.65 4.08 -10.48
C ASP A 449 0.55 4.29 -9.45
N GLU A 450 0.85 4.09 -8.17
CA GLU A 450 -0.16 4.20 -7.12
C GLU A 450 -0.59 5.65 -6.87
N SER A 451 0.33 6.60 -6.99
CA SER A 451 0.01 8.03 -6.91
C SER A 451 -0.91 8.44 -8.06
N PHE A 452 -0.61 8.03 -9.30
CA PHE A 452 -1.48 8.29 -10.44
C PHE A 452 -2.89 7.70 -10.23
N ASN A 453 -2.97 6.47 -9.71
CA ASN A 453 -4.24 5.84 -9.36
C ASN A 453 -5.02 6.62 -8.30
N VAL A 454 -4.36 7.10 -7.24
CA VAL A 454 -4.99 7.93 -6.21
C VAL A 454 -5.54 9.23 -6.81
N ILE A 455 -4.75 9.93 -7.63
CA ILE A 455 -5.17 11.18 -8.27
C ILE A 455 -6.37 10.95 -9.20
N ASN A 456 -6.34 9.89 -10.00
CA ASN A 456 -7.44 9.54 -10.90
C ASN A 456 -8.73 9.21 -10.13
N GLN A 457 -8.63 8.52 -8.99
CA GLN A 457 -9.79 8.28 -8.13
C GLN A 457 -10.31 9.56 -7.45
N ALA A 458 -9.42 10.50 -7.10
CA ALA A 458 -9.83 11.80 -6.58
C ALA A 458 -10.65 12.59 -7.62
N ILE A 459 -10.25 12.57 -8.89
CA ILE A 459 -11.05 13.14 -10.00
C ILE A 459 -12.43 12.48 -10.07
N GLN A 460 -12.48 11.14 -10.02
CA GLN A 460 -13.74 10.41 -10.05
C GLN A 460 -14.69 10.82 -8.90
N MET A 461 -14.14 11.14 -7.72
CA MET A 461 -14.94 11.62 -6.58
C MET A 461 -15.49 13.03 -6.75
N TYR A 462 -14.84 13.87 -7.57
CA TYR A 462 -15.35 15.18 -7.97
C TYR A 462 -16.38 15.11 -9.12
N GLY A 463 -16.49 13.97 -9.80
CA GLY A 463 -17.35 13.79 -10.96
C GLY A 463 -16.98 14.77 -12.08
N GLY A 464 -17.99 15.40 -12.70
CA GLY A 464 -17.76 16.35 -13.80
C GLY A 464 -16.86 17.53 -13.42
N TYR A 465 -16.89 17.99 -12.16
CA TYR A 465 -16.03 19.08 -11.68
C TYR A 465 -14.55 18.73 -11.74
N GLY A 466 -14.20 17.45 -11.54
CA GLY A 466 -12.81 16.99 -11.58
C GLY A 466 -12.16 17.12 -12.96
N MET A 467 -12.96 17.35 -14.00
CA MET A 467 -12.50 17.55 -15.38
C MET A 467 -12.37 19.03 -15.77
N LEU A 468 -12.89 19.94 -14.94
CA LEU A 468 -12.82 21.38 -15.21
C LEU A 468 -11.46 21.93 -14.79
N LYS A 469 -10.95 22.89 -15.56
CA LYS A 469 -9.67 23.55 -15.24
C LYS A 469 -9.72 24.36 -13.94
N ASP A 470 -10.91 24.77 -13.50
CA ASP A 470 -11.14 25.47 -12.24
C ASP A 470 -10.78 24.63 -11.00
N TYR A 471 -10.58 23.32 -11.16
CA TYR A 471 -10.15 22.42 -10.10
C TYR A 471 -8.73 21.90 -10.35
N PRO A 472 -7.87 21.85 -9.31
CA PRO A 472 -6.45 21.51 -9.47
C PRO A 472 -6.21 20.02 -9.79
N LEU A 473 -7.20 19.16 -9.54
CA LEU A 473 -7.07 17.70 -9.69
C LEU A 473 -6.70 17.27 -11.12
N GLN A 474 -7.29 17.89 -12.14
CA GLN A 474 -6.95 17.56 -13.53
C GLN A 474 -5.49 17.91 -13.86
N GLN A 475 -4.93 18.92 -13.21
CA GLN A 475 -3.52 19.28 -13.40
C GLN A 475 -2.60 18.25 -12.74
N TYR A 476 -2.89 17.84 -11.50
CA TYR A 476 -2.15 16.74 -10.86
C TYR A 476 -2.18 15.46 -11.72
N LEU A 477 -3.32 15.14 -12.34
CA LEU A 477 -3.42 13.97 -13.22
C LEU A 477 -2.51 14.09 -14.44
N ARG A 478 -2.58 15.23 -15.14
CA ARG A 478 -1.77 15.48 -16.35
C ARG A 478 -0.29 15.51 -16.01
N ASP A 479 0.08 16.14 -14.90
CA ASP A 479 1.46 16.30 -14.45
C ASP A 479 2.05 14.98 -13.96
N CYS A 480 1.33 14.19 -13.16
CA CYS A 480 1.86 12.92 -12.65
C CYS A 480 1.89 11.81 -13.71
N ARG A 481 1.13 11.91 -14.81
CA ARG A 481 1.16 10.89 -15.87
C ARG A 481 2.57 10.70 -16.44
N VAL A 482 3.33 11.79 -16.58
CA VAL A 482 4.67 11.75 -17.17
C VAL A 482 5.68 11.08 -16.24
N HIS A 483 5.42 11.06 -14.93
CA HIS A 483 6.32 10.46 -13.94
C HIS A 483 6.51 8.95 -14.15
N GLN A 484 5.53 8.25 -14.73
CA GLN A 484 5.64 6.83 -15.10
C GLN A 484 6.59 6.59 -16.29
N ILE A 485 6.96 7.64 -17.02
CA ILE A 485 7.75 7.59 -18.27
C ILE A 485 9.19 8.07 -18.04
N ILE A 486 9.36 9.18 -17.31
CA ILE A 486 10.68 9.80 -17.06
C ILE A 486 11.45 9.10 -15.94
N GLU A 487 12.74 9.46 -15.77
CA GLU A 487 13.66 8.83 -14.80
C GLU A 487 13.71 7.29 -14.93
N GLY A 488 13.61 6.83 -16.18
CA GLY A 488 13.38 5.43 -16.55
C GLY A 488 11.90 5.07 -16.54
N THR A 489 11.38 4.57 -17.67
CA THR A 489 9.98 4.12 -17.72
C THR A 489 9.76 2.99 -16.72
N ASN A 490 8.53 2.83 -16.25
CA ASN A 490 8.22 1.77 -15.28
C ASN A 490 8.57 0.37 -15.84
N GLU A 491 8.45 0.15 -17.15
CA GLU A 491 8.89 -1.08 -17.81
C GLU A 491 10.42 -1.27 -17.72
N ILE A 492 11.21 -0.22 -17.95
CA ILE A 492 12.67 -0.30 -17.82
C ILE A 492 13.07 -0.58 -16.37
N LEU A 493 12.34 -0.01 -15.40
CA LEU A 493 12.64 -0.20 -13.98
C LEU A 493 12.43 -1.63 -13.50
N THR A 494 11.57 -2.42 -14.15
CA THR A 494 11.43 -3.87 -13.84
C THR A 494 12.73 -4.66 -14.01
N LEU A 495 13.70 -4.16 -14.77
CA LEU A 495 15.01 -4.79 -14.93
C LEU A 495 15.93 -4.57 -13.71
N PHE A 496 15.59 -3.61 -12.84
CA PHE A 496 16.38 -3.20 -11.68
C PHE A 496 15.75 -3.63 -10.35
N THR A 497 14.49 -4.07 -10.37
CA THR A 497 13.73 -4.62 -9.23
C THR A 497 13.86 -6.12 -9.16
#